data_AF-A0A6I4I1Z0-F1
#
_entry.id   AF-A0A6I4I1Z0-F1
#
_cell.length_a   1.000
_cell.length_b   1.000
_cell.length_c   1.000
_cell.angle_alpha   90.00
_cell.angle_beta   90.00
_cell.angle_gamma   90.00
#
_symmetry.space_group_name_H-M   'P 1'
#
loop_
_entity.id
_entity.type
_entity.pdbx_description
1 polymer ?
#
loop_
_entity_poly.entity_id
_entity_poly.type
_entity_poly.pdbx_seq_one_letter_code
_entity_poly.pdbx_strand_id
1 'polypeptide(L)'
;MNVNKKMIAVLGFSAVIGLSAMTVMQPGQPRVDPPLQNIKVLSKKLTYRQVDHIMDEWAHSLGVRCNFCHAPNEQTKKMDFASDAKPEKEMAREMFKMTAEINKKYFKAEKDSLGMIMESGVNCYTCHNGKAHPEVVEAPAPPRRNGPPGGTPPAGGMPPPGGNPPTTPPAGTPPAGSTPAHSR
;
A
#
# COMPACT_ATOMS: atom_id res chain seq x y z
N MET A 1 -88.86 15.34 14.24
CA MET A 1 -87.59 15.99 13.81
C MET A 1 -86.56 14.89 13.59
N ASN A 2 -85.98 14.85 12.38
CA ASN A 2 -85.23 13.73 11.85
C ASN A 2 -83.85 13.58 12.50
N VAL A 3 -83.57 12.38 13.03
CA VAL A 3 -82.27 12.00 13.56
C VAL A 3 -81.30 11.70 12.40
N ASN A 4 -80.21 12.46 12.33
CA ASN A 4 -79.22 12.35 11.26
C ASN A 4 -78.24 11.20 11.54
N LYS A 5 -78.57 10.00 11.02
CA LYS A 5 -77.86 8.72 11.22
C LYS A 5 -76.37 8.71 10.83
N LYS A 6 -75.85 9.79 10.23
CA LYS A 6 -74.45 9.87 9.76
C LYS A 6 -73.43 10.12 10.88
N MET A 7 -73.85 10.56 12.06
CA MET A 7 -72.91 10.93 13.14
C MET A 7 -72.64 9.81 14.17
N ILE A 8 -73.35 8.68 14.12
CA ILE A 8 -73.16 7.59 15.10
C ILE A 8 -72.21 6.50 14.58
N ALA A 9 -71.93 6.47 13.27
CA ALA A 9 -71.08 5.44 12.66
C ALA A 9 -69.56 5.71 12.71
N VAL A 10 -69.10 6.74 13.44
CA VAL A 10 -67.67 7.14 13.44
C VAL A 10 -66.94 6.80 14.76
N LEU A 11 -67.66 6.47 15.84
CA LEU A 11 -67.04 6.18 17.15
C LEU A 11 -66.97 4.68 17.51
N GLY A 12 -67.36 3.80 16.60
CA GLY A 12 -67.34 2.34 16.81
C GLY A 12 -66.18 1.58 16.18
N PHE A 13 -65.28 2.26 15.46
CA PHE A 13 -64.22 1.62 14.68
C PHE A 13 -62.80 2.05 15.10
N SER A 14 -62.64 2.47 16.35
CA SER A 14 -61.34 2.95 16.87
C SER A 14 -60.72 2.04 17.93
N ALA A 15 -61.15 0.78 18.05
CA ALA A 15 -60.68 -0.11 19.12
C ALA A 15 -60.03 -1.43 18.66
N VAL A 16 -59.78 -1.66 17.37
CA VAL A 16 -59.16 -2.94 16.90
C VAL A 16 -57.83 -2.77 16.15
N ILE A 17 -57.41 -1.57 15.76
CA ILE A 17 -56.13 -1.38 15.06
C ILE A 17 -55.04 -1.05 16.06
N GLY A 18 -54.79 -1.97 16.98
CA GLY A 18 -53.83 -1.80 18.06
C GLY A 18 -52.99 -3.04 18.28
N LEU A 19 -52.54 -3.74 17.22
CA LEU A 19 -51.55 -4.82 17.37
C LEU A 19 -50.94 -5.28 16.03
N SER A 20 -50.22 -4.43 15.29
CA SER A 20 -49.36 -4.88 14.18
C SER A 20 -48.34 -3.83 13.77
N ALA A 21 -47.31 -3.66 14.61
CA ALA A 21 -46.07 -3.03 14.19
C ALA A 21 -44.89 -3.85 14.74
N MET A 22 -44.88 -5.15 14.44
CA MET A 22 -43.61 -5.87 14.44
C MET A 22 -42.92 -5.47 13.15
N THR A 23 -42.03 -4.49 13.25
CA THR A 23 -41.04 -4.21 12.20
C THR A 23 -40.20 -5.47 12.02
N VAL A 24 -40.56 -6.28 11.03
CA VAL A 24 -39.71 -7.35 10.54
C VAL A 24 -38.44 -6.66 10.04
N MET A 25 -37.35 -6.78 10.81
CA MET A 25 -36.01 -6.45 10.34
C MET A 25 -35.75 -7.37 9.15
N GLN A 26 -36.00 -6.86 7.95
CA GLN A 26 -35.74 -7.58 6.73
C GLN A 26 -34.22 -7.79 6.66
N PRO A 27 -33.72 -9.04 6.71
CA PRO A 27 -32.29 -9.28 6.58
C PRO A 27 -31.86 -8.66 5.26
N GLY A 28 -30.91 -7.71 5.33
CA GLY A 28 -30.43 -6.99 4.16
C GLY A 28 -30.04 -7.99 3.08
N GLN A 29 -30.58 -7.79 1.87
CA GLN A 29 -30.25 -8.60 0.69
C GLN A 29 -28.72 -8.82 0.62
N PRO A 30 -28.25 -10.04 0.33
CA PRO A 30 -26.83 -10.31 0.15
C PRO A 30 -26.27 -9.29 -0.86
N ARG A 31 -25.35 -8.44 -0.42
CA ARG A 31 -24.68 -7.50 -1.32
C ARG A 31 -23.83 -8.34 -2.26
N VAL A 32 -24.25 -8.42 -3.52
CA VAL A 32 -23.45 -9.04 -4.57
C VAL A 32 -22.29 -8.09 -4.83
N ASP A 33 -21.09 -8.53 -4.48
CA ASP A 33 -19.87 -7.78 -4.72
C ASP A 33 -19.68 -7.55 -6.23
N PRO A 34 -19.33 -6.32 -6.67
CA PRO A 34 -19.07 -6.06 -8.07
C PRO A 34 -17.82 -6.84 -8.53
N PRO A 35 -17.78 -7.27 -9.80
CA PRO A 35 -16.62 -7.98 -10.33
C PRO A 35 -15.39 -7.08 -10.33
N LEU A 36 -14.25 -7.65 -9.94
CA LEU A 36 -12.97 -6.98 -10.04
C LEU A 36 -12.56 -6.82 -11.50
N GLN A 37 -12.14 -5.61 -11.87
CA GLN A 37 -11.73 -5.27 -13.23
C GLN A 37 -10.34 -4.63 -13.22
N ASN A 38 -9.59 -4.83 -14.30
CA ASN A 38 -8.26 -4.25 -14.51
C ASN A 38 -7.24 -4.50 -13.36
N ILE A 39 -7.32 -5.68 -12.73
CA ILE A 39 -6.35 -6.15 -11.73
C ILE A 39 -5.11 -6.69 -12.45
N LYS A 40 -3.98 -5.97 -12.32
CA LYS A 40 -2.69 -6.33 -12.96
C LYS A 40 -1.64 -6.88 -11.97
N VAL A 41 -1.58 -6.35 -10.74
CA VAL A 41 -0.53 -6.68 -9.75
C VAL A 41 -1.01 -7.48 -8.56
N LEU A 42 -2.26 -7.27 -8.12
CA LEU A 42 -2.88 -8.08 -7.09
C LEU A 42 -3.32 -9.44 -7.67
N SER A 43 -3.46 -10.44 -6.81
CA SER A 43 -3.95 -11.75 -7.21
C SER A 43 -5.38 -11.69 -7.70
N LYS A 44 -5.67 -12.37 -8.82
CA LYS A 44 -7.03 -12.53 -9.34
C LYS A 44 -7.92 -13.42 -8.47
N LYS A 45 -7.35 -14.10 -7.46
CA LYS A 45 -8.09 -14.93 -6.50
C LYS A 45 -8.74 -14.11 -5.38
N LEU A 46 -8.41 -12.83 -5.26
CA LEU A 46 -8.97 -11.95 -4.24
C LEU A 46 -10.45 -11.67 -4.53
N THR A 47 -11.22 -11.54 -3.45
CA THR A 47 -12.59 -11.02 -3.50
C THR A 47 -12.58 -9.49 -3.58
N TYR A 48 -13.72 -8.89 -3.96
CA TYR A 48 -13.88 -7.44 -3.96
C TYR A 48 -13.53 -6.82 -2.60
N ARG A 49 -14.07 -7.38 -1.51
CA ARG A 49 -13.83 -6.89 -0.15
C ARG A 49 -12.36 -6.96 0.29
N GLN A 50 -11.63 -7.97 -0.15
CA GLN A 50 -10.19 -8.05 0.13
C GLN A 50 -9.41 -7.00 -0.63
N VAL A 51 -9.76 -6.73 -1.89
CA VAL A 51 -9.13 -5.65 -2.67
C VAL A 51 -9.48 -4.29 -2.06
N ASP A 52 -10.73 -4.06 -1.70
CA ASP A 52 -11.21 -2.83 -1.05
C ASP A 52 -10.40 -2.54 0.24
N HIS A 53 -10.21 -3.55 1.08
CA HIS A 53 -9.36 -3.43 2.28
C HIS A 53 -7.90 -3.09 1.96
N ILE A 54 -7.31 -3.70 0.92
CA ILE A 54 -5.95 -3.36 0.48
C ILE A 54 -5.88 -1.91 -0.01
N MET A 55 -6.90 -1.43 -0.73
CA MET A 55 -6.96 -0.05 -1.21
C MET A 55 -7.08 0.94 -0.04
N ASP A 56 -7.86 0.61 0.98
CA ASP A 56 -7.94 1.41 2.21
C ASP A 56 -6.58 1.49 2.90
N GLU A 57 -5.87 0.36 3.05
CA GLU A 57 -4.53 0.34 3.66
C GLU A 57 -3.54 1.21 2.87
N TRP A 58 -3.57 1.15 1.53
CA TRP A 58 -2.72 2.02 0.70
C TRP A 58 -3.10 3.49 0.84
N ALA A 59 -4.39 3.81 0.87
CA ALA A 59 -4.85 5.19 1.06
C ALA A 59 -4.40 5.75 2.41
N HIS A 60 -4.52 4.98 3.49
CA HIS A 60 -4.04 5.35 4.82
C HIS A 60 -2.52 5.51 4.85
N SER A 61 -1.78 4.56 4.26
CA SER A 61 -0.33 4.58 4.19
C SER A 61 0.21 5.86 3.54
N LEU A 62 -0.49 6.37 2.53
CA LEU A 62 -0.14 7.57 1.78
C LEU A 62 -0.79 8.86 2.33
N GLY A 63 -1.73 8.75 3.27
CA GLY A 63 -2.49 9.89 3.80
C GLY A 63 -3.43 10.54 2.78
N VAL A 64 -3.98 9.73 1.86
CA VAL A 64 -4.84 10.20 0.75
C VAL A 64 -6.23 9.55 0.79
N ARG A 65 -7.08 9.90 -0.18
CA ARG A 65 -8.39 9.29 -0.41
C ARG A 65 -8.41 8.58 -1.77
N CYS A 66 -9.41 7.74 -2.02
CA CYS A 66 -9.50 6.89 -3.22
C CYS A 66 -9.38 7.69 -4.53
N ASN A 67 -9.91 8.92 -4.58
CA ASN A 67 -9.85 9.81 -5.74
C ASN A 67 -8.43 10.34 -6.05
N PHE A 68 -7.45 10.12 -5.17
CA PHE A 68 -6.05 10.39 -5.44
C PHE A 68 -5.51 9.46 -6.53
N CYS A 69 -5.92 8.20 -6.56
CA CYS A 69 -5.51 7.25 -7.60
C CYS A 69 -6.61 6.95 -8.62
N HIS A 70 -7.88 6.97 -8.22
CA HIS A 70 -9.00 6.59 -9.07
C HIS A 70 -9.68 7.80 -9.69
N ALA A 71 -10.01 7.69 -10.98
CA ALA A 71 -10.74 8.72 -11.72
C ALA A 71 -12.26 8.52 -11.56
N PRO A 72 -13.07 9.59 -11.56
CA PRO A 72 -14.50 9.45 -11.78
C PRO A 72 -14.78 9.08 -13.25
N ASN A 73 -15.83 8.30 -13.47
CA ASN A 73 -16.40 8.09 -14.80
C ASN A 73 -17.04 9.41 -15.29
N GLU A 74 -16.75 9.81 -16.53
CA GLU A 74 -17.16 11.12 -17.04
C GLU A 74 -18.68 11.30 -17.13
N GLN A 75 -19.42 10.23 -17.46
CA GLN A 75 -20.86 10.26 -17.68
C GLN A 75 -21.63 10.12 -16.35
N THR A 76 -21.27 9.13 -15.54
CA THR A 76 -22.02 8.79 -14.32
C THR A 76 -21.58 9.59 -13.10
N LYS A 77 -20.43 10.27 -13.16
CA LYS A 77 -19.76 10.98 -12.05
C LYS A 77 -19.44 10.10 -10.84
N LYS A 78 -19.66 8.79 -10.93
CA LYS A 78 -19.26 7.80 -9.92
C LYS A 78 -17.80 7.43 -10.10
N MET A 79 -17.16 6.92 -9.06
CA MET A 79 -15.76 6.47 -9.17
C MET A 79 -15.64 5.32 -10.17
N ASP A 80 -14.69 5.42 -11.09
CA ASP A 80 -14.27 4.35 -11.97
C ASP A 80 -12.98 3.74 -11.43
N PHE A 81 -13.14 2.69 -10.62
CA PHE A 81 -12.00 1.99 -10.02
C PHE A 81 -11.17 1.22 -11.06
N ALA A 82 -11.74 0.90 -12.23
CA ALA A 82 -11.07 0.16 -13.29
C ALA A 82 -10.20 1.06 -14.17
N SER A 83 -10.57 2.33 -14.35
CA SER A 83 -9.84 3.31 -15.17
C SER A 83 -8.39 3.51 -14.73
N ASP A 84 -7.50 3.63 -15.72
CA ASP A 84 -6.09 4.02 -15.57
C ASP A 84 -5.86 5.48 -16.02
N ALA A 85 -6.91 6.31 -16.09
CA ALA A 85 -6.82 7.70 -16.54
C ALA A 85 -5.94 8.60 -15.65
N LYS A 86 -5.66 8.18 -14.42
CA LYS A 86 -4.80 8.87 -13.47
C LYS A 86 -3.44 8.16 -13.35
N PRO A 87 -2.32 8.88 -13.55
CA PRO A 87 -0.98 8.27 -13.52
C PRO A 87 -0.61 7.67 -12.16
N GLU A 88 -1.18 8.19 -11.07
CA GLU A 88 -0.93 7.73 -9.71
C GLU A 88 -1.28 6.25 -9.52
N LYS A 89 -2.28 5.74 -10.24
CA LYS A 89 -2.67 4.33 -10.18
C LYS A 89 -1.59 3.42 -10.76
N GLU A 90 -1.01 3.79 -11.91
CA GLU A 90 0.07 2.99 -12.49
C GLU A 90 1.33 3.07 -11.60
N MET A 91 1.60 4.24 -11.03
CA MET A 91 2.68 4.38 -10.05
C MET A 91 2.48 3.52 -8.80
N ALA A 92 1.26 3.45 -8.26
CA ALA A 92 0.94 2.55 -7.15
C ALA A 92 1.20 1.07 -7.51
N ARG A 93 0.94 0.65 -8.76
CA ARG A 93 1.26 -0.70 -9.23
C ARG A 93 2.76 -0.97 -9.22
N GLU A 94 3.57 -0.02 -9.69
CA GLU A 94 5.03 -0.14 -9.68
C GLU A 94 5.59 -0.14 -8.25
N MET A 95 5.08 0.74 -7.39
CA MET A 95 5.46 0.76 -5.97
C MET A 95 5.12 -0.55 -5.26
N PHE A 96 3.95 -1.13 -5.54
CA PHE A 96 3.58 -2.43 -4.97
C PHE A 96 4.52 -3.56 -5.43
N LYS A 97 4.91 -3.60 -6.72
CA LYS A 97 5.90 -4.56 -7.23
C LYS A 97 7.23 -4.40 -6.51
N MET A 98 7.70 -3.17 -6.34
CA MET A 98 8.95 -2.85 -5.62
C MET A 98 8.89 -3.36 -4.17
N THR A 99 7.83 -3.04 -3.43
CA THR A 99 7.65 -3.51 -2.04
C THR A 99 7.63 -5.04 -1.96
N ALA A 100 6.90 -5.69 -2.87
CA ALA A 100 6.86 -7.15 -2.93
C ALA A 100 8.24 -7.76 -3.24
N GLU A 101 9.02 -7.14 -4.14
CA GLU A 101 10.39 -7.58 -4.44
C GLU A 101 11.31 -7.41 -3.23
N ILE A 102 11.25 -6.27 -2.53
CA ILE A 102 12.05 -6.02 -1.33
C ILE A 102 11.74 -7.07 -0.26
N ASN A 103 10.46 -7.28 0.05
CA ASN A 103 10.02 -8.26 1.04
C ASN A 103 10.46 -9.68 0.68
N LYS A 104 10.29 -10.07 -0.59
CA LYS A 104 10.71 -11.40 -1.05
C LYS A 104 12.23 -11.57 -0.96
N LYS A 105 13.01 -10.61 -1.48
CA LYS A 105 14.46 -10.74 -1.67
C LYS A 105 15.24 -10.57 -0.36
N TYR A 106 14.86 -9.61 0.47
CA TYR A 106 15.64 -9.22 1.65
C TYR A 106 15.02 -9.69 2.96
N PHE A 107 13.70 -9.83 3.01
CA PHE A 107 12.97 -10.28 4.22
C PHE A 107 12.41 -11.70 4.09
N LYS A 108 12.80 -12.42 3.03
CA LYS A 108 12.42 -13.82 2.77
C LYS A 108 10.90 -14.06 2.85
N ALA A 109 10.11 -13.07 2.46
CA ALA A 109 8.65 -13.19 2.44
C ALA A 109 8.22 -14.31 1.50
N GLU A 110 7.36 -15.18 2.00
CA GLU A 110 6.70 -16.21 1.19
C GLU A 110 5.40 -15.67 0.58
N LYS A 111 4.82 -16.47 -0.33
CA LYS A 111 3.48 -16.20 -0.84
C LYS A 111 2.43 -16.76 0.11
N ASP A 112 1.35 -16.02 0.32
CA ASP A 112 0.18 -16.52 1.01
C ASP A 112 -0.64 -17.50 0.14
N SER A 113 -1.74 -18.02 0.69
CA SER A 113 -2.66 -18.93 -0.01
C SER A 113 -3.33 -18.30 -1.25
N LEU A 114 -3.35 -16.97 -1.31
CA LEU A 114 -3.91 -16.19 -2.41
C LEU A 114 -2.86 -15.89 -3.48
N GLY A 115 -1.58 -16.22 -3.24
CA GLY A 115 -0.46 -16.00 -4.14
C GLY A 115 0.18 -14.62 -4.03
N MET A 116 -0.16 -13.85 -3.00
CA MET A 116 0.39 -12.53 -2.70
C MET A 116 1.68 -12.68 -1.87
N ILE A 117 2.67 -11.82 -2.11
CA ILE A 117 3.84 -11.76 -1.22
C ILE A 117 3.41 -11.15 0.10
N MET A 118 3.70 -11.83 1.20
CA MET A 118 3.40 -11.33 2.55
C MET A 118 4.26 -10.10 2.89
N GLU A 119 3.70 -9.19 3.66
CA GLU A 119 4.44 -8.07 4.24
C GLU A 119 5.25 -8.56 5.44
N SER A 120 6.57 -8.73 5.29
CA SER A 120 7.45 -9.26 6.35
C SER A 120 8.55 -8.30 6.80
N GLY A 121 8.73 -7.15 6.15
CA GLY A 121 9.73 -6.17 6.53
C GLY A 121 9.37 -4.73 6.21
N VAL A 122 8.92 -4.46 4.99
CA VAL A 122 8.53 -3.11 4.56
C VAL A 122 7.12 -3.11 3.99
N ASN A 123 6.41 -2.00 4.16
CA ASN A 123 5.13 -1.72 3.53
C ASN A 123 5.09 -0.27 3.03
N CYS A 124 3.97 0.16 2.46
CA CYS A 124 3.81 1.52 1.94
C CYS A 124 4.05 2.58 3.02
N TYR A 125 3.52 2.37 4.23
CA TYR A 125 3.68 3.30 5.35
C TYR A 125 5.12 3.48 5.81
N THR A 126 5.95 2.44 5.69
CA THR A 126 7.37 2.48 6.09
C THR A 126 8.11 3.69 5.49
N CYS A 127 7.85 3.98 4.21
CA CYS A 127 8.44 5.13 3.52
C CYS A 127 7.49 6.34 3.52
N HIS A 128 6.21 6.14 3.18
CA HIS A 128 5.27 7.24 3.01
C HIS A 128 4.93 7.95 4.32
N ASN A 129 4.85 7.23 5.44
CA ASN A 129 4.52 7.79 6.77
C ASN A 129 3.30 8.73 6.74
N GLY A 130 2.26 8.36 5.98
CA GLY A 130 1.05 9.16 5.82
C GLY A 130 1.19 10.37 4.88
N LYS A 131 2.25 10.42 4.06
CA LYS A 131 2.47 11.46 3.05
C LYS A 131 2.51 10.84 1.65
N ALA A 132 1.78 11.44 0.71
CA ALA A 132 1.69 10.94 -0.66
C ALA A 132 3.06 10.91 -1.36
N HIS A 133 3.95 11.84 -1.02
CA HIS A 133 5.29 11.94 -1.58
C HIS A 133 6.31 11.88 -0.42
N PRO A 134 7.07 10.79 -0.30
CA PRO A 134 8.15 10.71 0.67
C PRO A 134 9.24 11.72 0.29
N GLU A 135 9.71 12.48 1.27
CA GLU A 135 10.86 13.36 1.11
C GLU A 135 12.14 12.60 1.50
N VAL A 136 13.19 12.74 0.68
CA VAL A 136 14.52 12.26 1.04
C VAL A 136 15.14 13.31 1.96
N VAL A 137 15.09 13.04 3.27
CA VAL A 137 15.71 13.88 4.30
C VAL A 137 17.00 13.22 4.76
N GLU A 138 18.07 14.00 4.91
CA GLU A 138 19.28 13.49 5.53
C GLU A 138 19.04 13.21 7.01
N ALA A 139 19.68 12.16 7.52
CA ALA A 139 19.67 11.90 8.95
C ALA A 139 20.29 13.10 9.68
N PRO A 140 19.67 13.60 10.77
CA PRO A 140 20.25 14.69 11.54
C PRO A 140 21.63 14.28 12.04
N ALA A 141 22.61 15.19 11.88
CA ALA A 141 23.94 14.97 12.43
C ALA A 141 23.84 14.68 13.93
N PRO A 142 24.65 13.73 14.46
CA PRO A 142 24.65 13.47 15.90
C PRO A 142 24.95 14.78 16.64
N PRO A 143 24.34 15.00 17.82
CA PRO A 143 24.62 16.20 18.59
C PRO A 143 26.12 16.32 18.79
N ARG A 144 26.69 17.46 18.35
CA ARG A 144 28.09 17.80 18.64
C ARG A 144 28.19 17.74 20.16
N ARG A 145 28.96 16.80 20.72
CA ARG A 145 29.31 16.85 22.14
C ARG A 145 29.91 18.23 22.36
N ASN A 146 29.22 19.08 23.11
CA ASN A 146 29.82 20.27 23.68
C ASN A 146 30.92 19.75 24.59
N GLY A 147 32.14 19.68 24.07
CA GLY A 147 33.33 19.50 24.89
C GLY A 147 33.38 20.61 25.93
N PRO A 148 34.00 20.39 27.10
CA PRO A 148 34.16 21.43 28.10
C PRO A 148 34.76 22.69 27.44
N PRO A 149 34.30 23.89 27.82
CA PRO A 149 34.93 25.11 27.33
C PRO A 149 36.35 25.17 27.89
N GLY A 150 37.34 25.06 27.01
CA GLY A 150 38.75 25.24 27.38
C GLY A 150 39.54 23.93 27.45
N GLY A 151 40.17 23.61 26.32
CA GLY A 151 41.29 22.70 26.24
C GLY A 151 41.96 22.92 24.90
N THR A 152 43.03 23.71 24.86
CA THR A 152 43.92 23.75 23.70
C THR A 152 44.25 22.32 23.30
N PRO A 153 44.06 21.92 22.01
CA PRO A 153 44.45 20.60 21.59
C PRO A 153 45.94 20.42 21.85
N PRO A 154 46.41 19.27 22.35
CA PRO A 154 47.83 19.03 22.46
C PRO A 154 48.44 19.15 21.06
N ALA A 155 49.54 19.88 20.96
CA ALA A 155 50.36 19.94 19.77
C ALA A 155 50.99 18.56 19.52
N GLY A 156 50.19 17.63 18.99
CA GLY A 156 50.60 16.33 18.52
C GLY A 156 50.57 16.36 17.00
N GLY A 157 51.74 16.35 16.38
CA GLY A 157 51.95 16.55 14.95
C GLY A 157 51.08 15.63 14.09
N MET A 158 50.42 16.25 13.11
CA MET A 158 49.87 15.53 11.97
C MET A 158 51.05 14.90 11.20
N PRO A 159 51.11 13.57 11.03
CA PRO A 159 52.07 12.99 10.09
C PRO A 159 51.75 13.47 8.67
N PRO A 160 52.77 13.71 7.81
CA PRO A 160 52.53 14.17 6.45
C PRO A 160 51.70 13.15 5.66
N PRO A 161 50.88 13.59 4.69
CA PRO A 161 50.09 12.69 3.86
C PRO A 161 51.02 11.91 2.93
N GLY A 162 51.35 10.68 3.31
CA GLY A 162 52.17 9.76 2.54
C GLY A 162 51.34 8.62 1.95
N GLY A 163 51.33 8.54 0.61
CA GLY A 163 51.17 7.27 -0.11
C GLY A 163 49.80 7.00 -0.74
N ASN A 164 49.79 6.93 -2.07
CA ASN A 164 48.68 6.46 -2.91
C ASN A 164 48.12 5.09 -2.47
N PRO A 165 46.85 4.77 -2.82
CA PRO A 165 46.24 3.49 -2.49
C PRO A 165 46.99 2.32 -3.16
N PRO A 166 46.98 1.11 -2.53
CA PRO A 166 47.68 -0.04 -3.09
C PRO A 166 47.02 -0.47 -4.41
N THR A 167 47.77 -0.33 -5.49
CA THR A 167 47.47 -0.95 -6.78
C THR A 167 47.52 -2.46 -6.62
N THR A 168 46.42 -3.12 -6.98
CA THR A 168 46.33 -4.57 -7.19
C THR A 168 47.52 -5.10 -8.01
N PRO A 169 48.13 -6.24 -7.65
CA PRO A 169 49.18 -6.84 -8.47
C PRO A 169 48.59 -7.34 -9.80
N PRO A 170 49.35 -7.28 -10.91
CA PRO A 170 48.87 -7.74 -12.20
C PRO A 170 48.72 -9.26 -12.22
N ALA A 171 47.62 -9.71 -12.83
CA ALA A 171 47.40 -11.09 -13.21
C ALA A 171 48.56 -11.57 -14.08
N GLY A 172 49.26 -12.62 -13.60
CA GLY A 172 50.28 -13.32 -14.37
C GLY A 172 49.69 -13.91 -15.64
N THR A 173 50.38 -13.65 -16.74
CA THR A 173 50.13 -14.20 -18.07
C THR A 173 50.13 -15.74 -18.06
N PRO A 174 49.17 -16.41 -18.72
CA PRO A 174 49.26 -17.85 -18.91
C PRO A 174 50.31 -18.19 -19.99
N PRO A 175 51.14 -19.22 -19.82
CA PRO A 175 52.03 -19.66 -20.89
C PRO A 175 51.21 -20.33 -22.01
N ALA A 176 51.50 -19.91 -23.24
CA ALA A 176 50.94 -20.49 -24.45
C ALA A 176 51.66 -21.82 -24.80
N GLY A 177 50.85 -22.86 -25.02
CA GLY A 177 51.03 -23.79 -26.14
C GLY A 177 51.82 -25.07 -25.91
N SER A 178 51.09 -26.19 -25.78
CA SER A 178 51.42 -27.44 -26.48
C SER A 178 50.17 -28.33 -26.65
N THR A 179 49.52 -28.26 -27.81
CA THR A 179 48.74 -29.38 -28.38
C THR A 179 49.67 -30.24 -29.26
N PRO A 180 49.29 -31.44 -29.77
CA PRO A 180 48.05 -32.22 -29.62
C PRO A 180 48.28 -33.72 -29.30
N ALA A 181 47.23 -34.46 -28.94
CA ALA A 181 47.12 -35.88 -29.32
C ALA A 181 45.66 -36.37 -29.24
N HIS A 182 45.12 -36.74 -30.40
CA HIS A 182 43.94 -37.57 -30.57
C HIS A 182 44.12 -38.95 -29.92
N SER A 183 43.06 -39.54 -29.38
CA SER A 183 42.51 -40.83 -29.88
C SER A 183 41.43 -41.42 -29.00
N ARG A 184 40.33 -41.78 -29.68
CA ARG A 184 39.25 -42.75 -29.37
C ARG A 184 38.25 -42.42 -28.28
#